data_AF-A0A141CP40-F1
#
_entry.id   AF-A0A141CP40-F1
#
_cell.length_a   1.000
_cell.length_b   1.000
_cell.length_c   1.000
_cell.angle_alpha   90.00
_cell.angle_beta   90.00
_cell.angle_gamma   90.00
#
_symmetry.space_group_name_H-M   'P 1'
#
loop_
_entity.id
_entity.type
_entity.pdbx_description
1 polymer ?
#
loop_
_entity_poly.entity_id
_entity_poly.type
_entity_poly.pdbx_seq_one_letter_code
_entity_poly.pdbx_strand_id
1 'polypeptide(L)'
;RIFGPIKSGICACGNYRVIGDEKEDPQFCEQCGVEFVDSRIRRYQMGYIKLAYPVMHVWYLKRLPSYIVNLLDKPLNELEDLVYCG
;
A
#
# COMPACT_ATOMS: atom_id res chain seq x y z
N ARG A 1 2.96 -11.43 -6.50
CA ARG A 1 3.68 -10.31 -7.13
C ARG A 1 3.83 -9.14 -6.16
N ILE A 2 2.74 -8.52 -5.69
CA ILE A 2 2.81 -7.28 -4.89
C ILE A 2 3.33 -7.48 -3.46
N PHE A 3 2.90 -8.54 -2.77
CA PHE A 3 3.24 -8.75 -1.35
C PHE A 3 4.39 -9.75 -1.11
N GLY A 4 5.04 -10.23 -2.16
CA GLY A 4 6.06 -11.29 -2.05
C GLY A 4 5.48 -12.73 -1.99
N PRO A 5 6.36 -13.74 -1.80
CA PRO A 5 6.03 -15.16 -1.93
C PRO A 5 5.33 -15.73 -0.68
N ILE A 6 4.49 -16.76 -0.87
CA ILE A 6 3.77 -17.43 0.24
C ILE A 6 4.73 -18.29 1.09
N LYS A 7 5.65 -18.99 0.43
CA LYS A 7 6.70 -19.80 1.06
C LYS A 7 8.04 -19.20 0.69
N SER A 8 8.96 -19.14 1.65
CA SER A 8 10.30 -18.59 1.47
C SER A 8 11.02 -19.27 0.31
N GLY A 9 11.50 -18.48 -0.65
CA GLY A 9 12.25 -18.98 -1.82
C GLY A 9 11.39 -19.70 -2.87
N ILE A 10 10.06 -19.74 -2.75
CA ILE A 10 9.18 -20.39 -3.72
C ILE A 10 8.28 -19.35 -4.40
N CYS A 11 8.34 -19.26 -5.73
CA CYS A 11 7.47 -18.38 -6.51
C CYS A 11 6.05 -18.98 -6.69
N ALA A 12 5.11 -18.21 -7.23
CA ALA A 12 3.73 -18.69 -7.41
C ALA A 12 3.60 -19.82 -8.45
N CYS A 13 4.51 -19.91 -9.42
CA CYS A 13 4.56 -21.00 -10.40
C CYS A 13 5.14 -22.31 -9.84
N GLY A 14 5.69 -22.30 -8.61
CA GLY A 14 6.32 -23.46 -7.99
C GLY A 14 7.84 -23.55 -8.19
N ASN A 15 8.47 -22.61 -8.91
CA ASN A 15 9.93 -22.56 -8.99
C ASN A 15 10.51 -22.23 -7.62
N TYR A 16 11.59 -22.89 -7.25
CA TYR A 16 12.31 -22.70 -6.00
C TYR A 16 13.69 -22.12 -6.28
N ARG A 17 14.12 -21.16 -5.45
CA ARG A 17 15.47 -20.64 -5.39
C ARG A 17 15.91 -20.47 -3.94
N VAL A 18 17.19 -20.71 -3.69
CA VAL A 18 17.81 -20.49 -2.39
C VAL A 18 17.90 -18.98 -2.15
N ILE A 19 17.45 -18.54 -0.98
CA ILE A 19 17.47 -17.13 -0.60
C ILE A 19 18.92 -16.75 -0.27
N GLY A 20 19.47 -15.74 -0.96
CA GLY A 20 20.84 -15.23 -0.74
C GLY A 20 21.87 -15.63 -1.80
N ASP A 21 21.49 -16.47 -2.78
CA ASP A 21 22.32 -16.72 -3.96
C ASP A 21 22.13 -15.57 -4.97
N GLU A 22 22.75 -14.43 -4.67
CA GLU A 22 22.63 -13.17 -5.43
C GLU A 22 23.50 -13.12 -6.70
N LYS A 23 24.21 -14.21 -7.04
CA LYS A 23 25.40 -14.06 -7.87
C LYS A 23 25.12 -13.83 -9.35
N GLU A 24 24.07 -14.36 -9.96
CA GLU A 24 23.88 -14.22 -11.43
C GLU A 24 22.42 -14.21 -11.93
N ASP A 25 21.41 -14.40 -11.07
CA ASP A 25 20.03 -14.70 -11.49
C ASP A 25 19.02 -13.58 -11.13
N PRO A 26 17.96 -13.38 -11.95
CA PRO A 26 16.97 -12.35 -11.68
C PRO A 26 16.24 -12.61 -10.36
N GLN A 27 16.18 -11.60 -9.48
CA GLN A 27 15.52 -11.66 -8.17
C GLN A 27 14.02 -12.02 -8.26
N PHE A 28 13.41 -11.81 -9.44
CA PHE A 28 12.01 -12.10 -9.74
C PHE A 28 11.88 -13.27 -10.71
N CYS A 29 10.84 -14.08 -10.53
CA CYS A 29 10.45 -15.07 -11.51
C CYS A 29 9.92 -14.40 -12.78
N GLU A 30 10.46 -14.72 -13.96
CA GLU A 30 10.06 -14.14 -15.24
C GLU A 30 8.59 -14.42 -15.61
N GLN A 31 8.06 -15.57 -15.18
CA GLN A 31 6.69 -15.99 -15.50
C GLN A 31 5.62 -15.33 -14.61
N CYS A 32 5.83 -15.28 -13.30
CA CYS A 32 4.82 -14.74 -12.35
C CYS A 32 5.20 -13.40 -11.69
N GLY A 33 6.42 -12.91 -11.88
CA GLY A 33 6.92 -11.68 -11.27
C GLY A 33 6.96 -11.73 -9.74
N VAL A 34 6.96 -12.91 -9.13
CA VAL A 34 7.14 -13.07 -7.67
C VAL A 34 8.62 -13.10 -7.36
N GLU A 35 8.99 -12.34 -6.34
CA GLU A 35 10.34 -12.26 -5.82
C GLU A 35 10.73 -13.49 -5.00
N PHE A 36 11.97 -13.95 -5.14
CA PHE A 36 12.53 -15.07 -4.37
C PHE A 36 13.13 -14.58 -3.05
N VAL A 37 12.26 -14.23 -2.10
CA VAL A 37 12.63 -13.73 -0.77
C VAL A 37 11.98 -14.53 0.35
N ASP A 38 12.33 -14.23 1.60
CA ASP A 38 11.66 -14.79 2.77
C ASP A 38 10.18 -14.35 2.80
N SER A 39 9.27 -15.27 3.09
CA SER A 39 7.83 -14.99 3.17
C SER A 39 7.47 -13.97 4.25
N ARG A 40 8.38 -13.66 5.19
CA ARG A 40 8.25 -12.58 6.17
C ARG A 40 8.01 -11.22 5.52
N ILE A 41 8.47 -10.98 4.28
CA ILE A 41 8.26 -9.70 3.59
C ILE A 41 6.77 -9.35 3.46
N ARG A 42 5.88 -10.36 3.40
CA ARG A 42 4.42 -10.18 3.36
C ARG A 42 3.86 -9.40 4.55
N ARG A 43 4.59 -9.34 5.67
CA ARG A 43 4.21 -8.59 6.87
C ARG A 43 4.58 -7.10 6.79
N TYR A 44 5.52 -6.75 5.91
CA TYR A 44 6.10 -5.41 5.82
C TYR A 44 5.80 -4.72 4.48
N GLN A 45 5.57 -5.49 3.42
CA GLN A 45 5.32 -4.97 2.08
C GLN A 45 3.91 -4.36 2.00
N MET A 46 3.85 -3.08 1.67
CA MET A 46 2.59 -2.33 1.59
C MET A 46 2.02 -2.39 0.17
N GLY A 47 0.70 -2.52 0.09
CA GLY A 47 -0.07 -2.28 -1.12
C GLY A 47 -0.72 -0.90 -1.06
N TYR A 48 -1.12 -0.36 -2.20
CA TYR A 48 -1.92 0.86 -2.26
C TYR A 48 -3.03 0.73 -3.29
N ILE A 49 -4.08 1.51 -3.10
CA ILE A 49 -5.19 1.63 -4.04
C ILE A 49 -5.12 3.02 -4.65
N LYS A 50 -5.08 3.11 -5.98
CA LYS A 50 -5.16 4.38 -6.69
C LYS A 50 -6.63 4.74 -6.86
N LEU A 51 -7.07 5.75 -6.11
CA LEU A 51 -8.45 6.25 -6.22
C LEU A 51 -8.63 7.05 -7.50
N ALA A 52 -9.82 7.00 -8.09
CA ALA A 52 -10.18 7.80 -9.26
C ALA A 52 -10.29 9.30 -8.90
N TYR A 53 -10.80 9.59 -7.70
CA TYR A 53 -10.93 10.93 -7.15
C TYR A 53 -10.28 11.00 -5.77
N PRO A 54 -9.70 12.15 -5.39
CA PRO A 54 -9.13 12.32 -4.06
C PRO A 54 -10.22 12.27 -3.00
N VAL A 55 -9.88 11.72 -1.82
CA VAL A 55 -10.77 11.65 -0.66
C VAL A 55 -10.08 12.28 0.55
N MET A 56 -10.87 12.84 1.45
CA MET A 56 -10.37 13.41 2.69
C MET A 56 -10.34 12.34 3.78
N HIS A 57 -9.22 12.27 4.52
CA HIS A 57 -9.10 11.32 5.61
C HIS A 57 -9.84 11.82 6.87
N VAL A 58 -10.77 11.01 7.39
CA VAL A 58 -11.75 11.38 8.44
C VAL A 58 -11.10 11.96 9.69
N TRP A 59 -9.92 11.46 10.10
CA TRP A 59 -9.21 11.98 11.28
C TRP A 59 -8.81 13.46 11.19
N TYR A 60 -8.61 13.98 9.98
CA TYR A 60 -8.25 15.40 9.80
C TYR A 60 -9.47 16.30 9.64
N LEU A 61 -10.64 15.72 9.30
CA LEU A 61 -11.91 16.44 9.17
C LEU A 61 -12.69 16.48 10.49
N LYS A 62 -12.97 15.32 11.09
CA LYS A 62 -13.90 15.18 12.24
C LYS A 62 -13.28 15.33 13.61
N ARG A 63 -11.94 15.35 13.71
CA ARG A 63 -11.28 15.60 14.99
C ARG A 63 -11.47 17.07 15.38
N LEU A 64 -11.69 17.34 16.66
CA LEU A 64 -11.69 18.70 17.20
C LEU A 64 -10.37 18.98 17.96
N PRO A 65 -9.68 20.11 17.70
CA PRO A 65 -9.89 21.00 16.56
C PRO A 65 -9.53 20.28 15.25
N SER A 66 -10.24 20.62 14.17
CA SER A 66 -10.01 20.02 12.85
C SER A 66 -8.80 20.67 12.21
N TYR A 67 -7.84 19.85 11.77
CA TYR A 67 -6.61 20.34 11.16
C TYR A 67 -6.89 21.08 9.85
N ILE A 68 -7.87 20.60 9.08
CA ILE A 68 -8.22 21.17 7.77
C ILE A 68 -8.99 22.47 7.94
N VAL A 69 -9.93 22.51 8.89
CA VAL A 69 -10.64 23.74 9.29
C VAL A 69 -9.64 24.83 9.70
N ASN A 70 -8.71 24.50 10.60
CA ASN A 70 -7.71 25.47 11.06
C ASN A 70 -6.77 25.95 9.96
N LEU A 71 -6.46 25.09 8.99
CA LEU A 71 -5.60 25.44 7.86
C LEU A 71 -6.31 26.35 6.86
N LEU A 72 -7.60 26.13 6.63
CA LEU A 72 -8.40 26.84 5.62
C LEU A 72 -9.19 28.02 6.17
N ASP A 73 -9.21 28.21 7.50
CA ASP A 73 -9.98 29.22 8.22
C ASP A 73 -11.47 29.26 7.80
N LYS A 74 -12.05 28.06 7.63
CA LYS A 74 -13.44 27.85 7.21
C LYS A 74 -14.25 27.09 8.27
N PRO A 75 -15.55 27.38 8.43
CA PRO A 75 -16.39 26.64 9.36
C PRO A 75 -16.48 25.16 8.97
N LEU A 76 -16.54 24.29 9.98
CA LEU A 76 -16.62 22.83 9.78
C LEU A 76 -17.79 22.42 8.89
N ASN A 77 -18.95 23.06 9.06
CA ASN A 77 -20.16 22.75 8.29
C ASN A 77 -19.95 22.93 6.78
N GLU A 78 -19.31 24.04 6.36
CA GLU A 78 -19.05 24.31 4.94
C GLU A 78 -18.11 23.24 4.34
N LEU A 79 -17.13 22.76 5.12
CA LEU A 79 -16.22 21.71 4.68
C LEU A 79 -16.87 20.33 4.66
N GLU A 80 -17.76 20.02 5.60
CA GLU A 80 -18.51 18.76 5.60
C GLU A 80 -19.47 18.69 4.41
N ASP A 81 -20.18 19.77 4.08
CA ASP A 81 -21.07 19.82 2.91
C ASP A 81 -20.28 19.57 1.61
N LEU A 82 -19.13 20.21 1.45
CA LEU A 82 -18.25 20.01 0.28
C LEU A 82 -17.72 18.58 0.16
N VAL A 83 -17.34 17.95 1.28
CA VAL A 83 -16.77 16.59 1.29
C VAL A 83 -17.83 15.53 1.07
N TYR A 84 -19.02 15.70 1.66
CA TYR A 84 -20.10 14.74 1.57
C TYR A 84 -21.05 14.98 0.39
N CYS A 85 -20.76 15.97 -0.48
CA CYS A 85 -21.65 16.39 -1.57
C CYS A 85 -23.06 16.69 -1.05
N GLY A 86 -23.14 17.40 0.07
CA GLY A 86 -24.38 17.90 0.68
C GLY A 86 -25.04 19.00 -0.14
#